data_AF-A0A6P8PCK8-F1
#
_entry.id   AF-A0A6P8PCK8-F1
#
_cell.length_a   1.000
_cell.length_b   1.000
_cell.length_c   1.000
_cell.angle_alpha   90.00
_cell.angle_beta   90.00
_cell.angle_gamma   90.00
#
_symmetry.space_group_name_H-M   'P 1'
#
loop_
_entity.id
_entity.type
_entity.pdbx_description
1 polymer ?
#
loop_
_entity_poly.entity_id
_entity_poly.type
_entity_poly.pdbx_seq_one_letter_code
_entity_poly.pdbx_strand_id
1 'polypeptide(L)'
;MVDPAEDQQAQETQVPEDMDCSSLPELECPEAMERSGMPLGSRMPMAGLQVGLPSGPPFGTSSPMRPGIPQMMVDPFRKRLLAPQGQQPLPSQRRGVKRRKMADKILPQRIRELVPESQAYMDLLAFERKLDQTIARKRMEIQEAIKKPLTQKRKLRIYISNTFTPGKPEGEEGEKVASWELRVEGKLLEDASKQKRKFSSFFKSLVIELDKDLYGPDNHLVEWHRMTTTQETDGFQVKRPGDVNVKCTLLLMLDHQPPQYKLDPRLARLLGVHTQTRASIMQALWLYIKNNKLQDSHEKEYINCNRYFRQIFNCMRMRFSDIPVKLASLLQHPDPIIINHTISVDPNDQKKTACYDIDVEVDDPLKAQMNNFIASTTNQQEIASLDQKIHETIESINQLKTQRDFMLSFSNNPQDFIQDWLKSQSRDLKIMTDVSRNPEEERRAEFYQQSWAHEAVGRHIFAKVQQRRQELEHVLGIRLT
;
A
#
# COMPACT_ATOMS: atom_id res chain seq x y z
N MET A 1 -33.57 -46.62 -11.98
CA MET A 1 -34.89 -46.14 -12.43
C MET A 1 -35.61 -45.70 -11.18
N VAL A 2 -35.31 -44.47 -10.72
CA VAL A 2 -35.94 -43.18 -11.09
C VAL A 2 -37.21 -42.97 -10.27
N ASP A 3 -37.15 -41.89 -9.50
CA ASP A 3 -38.14 -41.27 -8.62
C ASP A 3 -39.56 -41.12 -9.19
N PRO A 4 -40.55 -40.92 -8.30
CA PRO A 4 -41.60 -39.95 -8.51
C PRO A 4 -41.33 -38.66 -7.72
N ALA A 5 -41.44 -37.54 -8.42
CA ALA A 5 -41.50 -36.20 -7.87
C ALA A 5 -42.95 -35.85 -7.52
N GLU A 6 -43.18 -35.19 -6.39
CA GLU A 6 -44.34 -34.32 -6.19
C GLU A 6 -44.10 -33.30 -5.06
N ASP A 7 -44.37 -32.04 -5.42
CA ASP A 7 -44.81 -30.87 -4.66
C ASP A 7 -44.19 -30.45 -3.32
N GLN A 8 -43.51 -29.30 -3.34
CA GLN A 8 -43.45 -28.36 -2.21
C GLN A 8 -43.88 -26.97 -2.66
N GLN A 9 -45.05 -26.55 -2.17
CA GLN A 9 -45.52 -25.17 -2.14
C GLN A 9 -44.66 -24.37 -1.14
N ALA A 10 -44.15 -23.22 -1.60
CA ALA A 10 -43.48 -22.24 -0.76
C ALA A 10 -44.52 -21.42 0.01
N GLN A 11 -44.46 -21.46 1.34
CA GLN A 11 -45.18 -20.52 2.22
C GLN A 11 -44.29 -19.30 2.50
N GLU A 12 -44.78 -18.13 2.08
CA GLU A 12 -44.32 -16.82 2.55
C GLU A 12 -44.51 -16.73 4.07
N THR A 13 -43.43 -16.39 4.80
CA THR A 13 -43.53 -16.01 6.22
C THR A 13 -43.27 -14.52 6.34
N GLN A 14 -44.29 -13.81 6.82
CA GLN A 14 -44.30 -12.39 7.11
C GLN A 14 -43.34 -12.04 8.26
N VAL A 15 -42.64 -10.91 8.12
CA VAL A 15 -41.82 -10.26 9.14
C VAL A 15 -42.70 -9.28 9.91
N PRO A 16 -42.73 -9.29 11.26
CA PRO A 16 -43.25 -8.15 12.02
C PRO A 16 -42.11 -7.18 12.37
N GLU A 17 -42.28 -5.94 11.94
CA GLU A 17 -41.58 -4.76 12.45
C GLU A 17 -42.12 -4.35 13.83
N ASP A 18 -41.35 -3.47 14.49
CA ASP A 18 -41.64 -2.73 15.73
C ASP A 18 -41.21 -3.36 17.07
N MET A 19 -40.00 -2.97 17.51
CA MET A 19 -39.74 -2.78 18.93
C MET A 19 -38.85 -1.56 19.17
N ASP A 20 -39.45 -0.64 19.93
CA ASP A 20 -39.02 0.71 20.32
C ASP A 20 -37.72 0.69 21.16
N CYS A 21 -36.74 1.52 20.78
CA CYS A 21 -35.45 1.63 21.45
C CYS A 21 -35.32 3.02 22.08
N SER A 22 -36.01 3.21 23.20
CA SER A 22 -36.00 4.47 23.95
C SER A 22 -36.14 4.24 25.45
N SER A 23 -35.15 3.60 26.09
CA SER A 23 -34.93 3.73 27.55
C SER A 23 -33.74 2.89 28.04
N LEU A 24 -32.54 3.48 28.12
CA LEU A 24 -31.53 3.08 29.12
C LEU A 24 -30.69 4.29 29.57
N PRO A 25 -30.40 4.44 30.88
CA PRO A 25 -29.82 5.63 31.48
C PRO A 25 -28.28 5.67 31.40
N GLU A 26 -27.74 6.89 31.37
CA GLU A 26 -26.32 7.24 31.52
C GLU A 26 -25.77 6.74 32.87
N LEU A 27 -24.57 6.14 32.83
CA LEU A 27 -23.76 5.87 34.03
C LEU A 27 -22.41 6.58 33.89
N GLU A 28 -22.22 7.56 34.77
CA GLU A 28 -21.00 8.32 35.00
C GLU A 28 -19.87 7.45 35.55
N CYS A 29 -18.64 7.69 35.07
CA CYS A 29 -17.40 7.15 35.64
C CYS A 29 -16.87 8.10 36.73
N PRO A 30 -16.53 7.63 37.95
CA PRO A 30 -15.89 8.48 38.95
C PRO A 30 -14.35 8.51 38.82
N GLU A 31 -13.81 9.68 39.13
CA GLU A 31 -12.42 10.12 39.10
C GLU A 31 -11.46 9.29 39.98
N ALA A 32 -10.24 9.11 39.48
CA ALA A 32 -9.13 8.48 40.19
C ALA A 32 -8.53 9.44 41.23
N MET A 33 -8.48 8.98 42.48
CA MET A 33 -7.85 9.67 43.61
C MET A 33 -6.34 9.37 43.63
N GLU A 34 -5.55 10.43 43.54
CA GLU A 34 -4.09 10.43 43.63
C GLU A 34 -3.64 10.11 45.07
N ARG A 35 -2.79 9.10 45.27
CA ARG A 35 -2.02 8.96 46.52
C ARG A 35 -0.59 8.50 46.29
N SER A 36 0.30 9.36 46.76
CA SER A 36 1.75 9.26 46.86
C SER A 36 2.18 8.19 47.87
N GLY A 37 3.25 7.44 47.55
CA GLY A 37 3.87 6.47 48.46
C GLY A 37 5.16 5.86 47.89
N MET A 38 6.30 6.32 48.39
CA MET A 38 7.66 5.83 48.12
C MET A 38 7.85 4.34 48.49
N PRO A 39 8.74 3.58 47.83
CA PRO A 39 9.24 2.31 48.37
C PRO A 39 10.64 2.44 49.00
N LEU A 40 10.78 1.92 50.21
CA LEU A 40 12.05 1.58 50.87
C LEU A 40 12.68 0.33 50.23
N GLY A 41 14.01 0.30 50.22
CA GLY A 41 14.76 -0.90 50.64
C GLY A 41 15.30 -1.81 49.54
N SER A 42 16.41 -1.38 48.93
CA SER A 42 17.30 -2.19 48.10
C SER A 42 17.85 -3.40 48.88
N ARG A 43 17.63 -4.62 48.39
CA ARG A 43 18.36 -5.82 48.84
C ARG A 43 18.89 -6.57 47.60
N MET A 44 20.21 -6.47 47.41
CA MET A 44 21.01 -7.20 46.42
C MET A 44 21.03 -8.71 46.74
N PRO A 45 21.04 -9.61 45.74
CA PRO A 45 21.54 -10.97 45.92
C PRO A 45 23.02 -11.10 45.51
N MET A 46 23.76 -11.78 46.38
CA MET A 46 25.18 -12.12 46.27
C MET A 46 25.48 -13.11 45.15
N ALA A 47 26.68 -12.95 44.60
CA ALA A 47 27.27 -13.72 43.51
C ALA A 47 27.48 -15.20 43.85
N GLY A 48 27.21 -16.06 42.87
CA GLY A 48 27.63 -17.46 42.81
C GLY A 48 28.78 -17.64 41.82
N LEU A 49 29.86 -18.25 42.31
CA LEU A 49 31.15 -18.52 41.68
C LEU A 49 31.08 -19.17 40.30
N GLN A 50 31.85 -18.64 39.33
CA GLN A 50 32.31 -19.39 38.16
C GLN A 50 33.82 -19.19 37.99
N VAL A 51 34.54 -20.31 38.09
CA VAL A 51 36.00 -20.40 38.03
C VAL A 51 36.42 -20.42 36.56
N GLY A 52 37.24 -19.47 36.14
CA GLY A 52 37.89 -19.44 34.82
C GLY A 52 39.34 -19.93 34.89
N LEU A 53 39.93 -20.26 33.73
CA LEU A 53 41.37 -20.33 33.46
C LEU A 53 41.60 -20.20 31.91
N PRO A 54 42.82 -19.88 31.41
CA PRO A 54 43.14 -18.55 30.90
C PRO A 54 43.68 -18.51 29.45
N SER A 55 43.96 -17.28 29.01
CA SER A 55 44.39 -16.78 27.70
C SER A 55 45.74 -17.27 27.15
N GLY A 56 45.91 -17.19 25.82
CA GLY A 56 47.20 -17.15 25.11
C GLY A 56 47.09 -16.93 23.58
N PRO A 57 47.70 -15.88 22.99
CA PRO A 57 47.79 -15.60 21.53
C PRO A 57 49.26 -15.75 21.00
N PRO A 58 49.67 -15.16 19.85
CA PRO A 58 49.31 -15.38 18.44
C PRO A 58 50.56 -15.75 17.59
N PHE A 59 50.41 -16.20 16.34
CA PHE A 59 51.53 -16.19 15.37
C PHE A 59 51.04 -15.77 13.98
N GLY A 60 51.66 -14.73 13.45
CA GLY A 60 51.54 -14.31 12.06
C GLY A 60 52.67 -14.88 11.21
N THR A 61 52.50 -14.83 9.90
CA THR A 61 53.59 -14.86 8.93
C THR A 61 53.24 -13.96 7.75
N SER A 62 54.10 -12.96 7.58
CA SER A 62 54.22 -12.03 6.48
C SER A 62 54.99 -12.61 5.29
N SER A 63 54.86 -11.93 4.15
CA SER A 63 55.84 -11.73 3.05
C SER A 63 55.75 -12.64 1.80
N PRO A 64 56.25 -12.21 0.61
CA PRO A 64 56.43 -10.83 0.08
C PRO A 64 56.16 -10.62 -1.44
N MET A 65 55.92 -9.35 -1.80
CA MET A 65 56.43 -8.53 -2.94
C MET A 65 56.90 -9.16 -4.29
N ARG A 66 56.43 -8.58 -5.42
CA ARG A 66 57.27 -7.92 -6.47
C ARG A 66 56.42 -7.18 -7.56
N PRO A 67 57.00 -6.28 -8.40
CA PRO A 67 56.47 -4.92 -8.65
C PRO A 67 56.30 -4.52 -10.15
N GLY A 68 55.69 -3.35 -10.40
CA GLY A 68 56.09 -2.44 -11.50
C GLY A 68 55.15 -2.22 -12.71
N ILE A 69 54.26 -1.22 -12.65
CA ILE A 69 54.15 0.06 -13.45
C ILE A 69 54.34 0.01 -15.00
N PRO A 70 53.69 0.86 -15.87
CA PRO A 70 52.91 2.11 -15.64
C PRO A 70 51.53 2.25 -16.34
N GLN A 71 50.82 3.32 -15.92
CA GLN A 71 49.57 3.89 -16.44
C GLN A 71 49.65 4.44 -17.88
N MET A 72 48.53 4.39 -18.61
CA MET A 72 48.11 5.43 -19.57
C MET A 72 46.61 5.72 -19.41
N MET A 73 46.26 7.00 -19.45
CA MET A 73 44.90 7.58 -19.46
C MET A 73 44.22 7.38 -20.82
N VAL A 74 42.90 7.16 -20.88
CA VAL A 74 41.91 7.95 -21.66
C VAL A 74 40.46 7.44 -21.52
N ASP A 75 39.59 8.41 -21.26
CA ASP A 75 38.16 8.63 -21.56
C ASP A 75 36.99 7.68 -21.18
N PRO A 76 35.88 8.24 -20.61
CA PRO A 76 34.77 7.48 -20.07
C PRO A 76 33.49 7.58 -20.92
N PHE A 77 33.35 6.86 -22.04
CA PHE A 77 32.02 6.64 -22.64
C PHE A 77 32.02 5.38 -23.53
N ARG A 78 31.54 4.25 -22.97
CA ARG A 78 30.86 3.16 -23.71
C ARG A 78 30.30 2.12 -22.74
N LYS A 79 29.00 2.25 -22.42
CA LYS A 79 28.22 1.18 -21.80
C LYS A 79 28.04 0.06 -22.83
N ARG A 80 28.54 -1.14 -22.53
CA ARG A 80 28.12 -2.40 -23.17
C ARG A 80 27.82 -3.43 -22.09
N LEU A 81 26.70 -4.11 -22.26
CA LEU A 81 26.02 -5.04 -21.37
C LEU A 81 26.92 -6.21 -20.96
N LEU A 82 27.03 -6.46 -19.64
CA LEU A 82 27.54 -7.72 -19.09
C LEU A 82 26.61 -8.18 -17.94
N ALA A 83 26.32 -9.48 -17.95
CA ALA A 83 25.46 -10.20 -17.02
C ALA A 83 25.97 -10.15 -15.57
N PRO A 84 25.10 -10.18 -14.55
CA PRO A 84 25.54 -10.15 -13.15
C PRO A 84 26.07 -11.52 -12.72
N GLN A 85 27.35 -11.58 -12.34
CA GLN A 85 27.92 -12.69 -11.57
C GLN A 85 27.32 -12.70 -10.15
N GLY A 86 26.93 -13.89 -9.70
CA GLY A 86 26.37 -14.13 -8.37
C GLY A 86 27.38 -13.85 -7.26
N GLN A 87 27.03 -12.92 -6.38
CA GLN A 87 27.65 -12.79 -5.06
C GLN A 87 27.07 -13.86 -4.12
N GLN A 88 27.94 -14.66 -3.50
CA GLN A 88 27.57 -15.48 -2.36
C GLN A 88 27.28 -14.58 -1.15
N PRO A 89 26.15 -14.74 -0.44
CA PRO A 89 25.93 -14.03 0.81
C PRO A 89 26.58 -14.77 1.99
N LEU A 90 27.36 -14.03 2.80
CA LEU A 90 27.76 -14.43 4.15
C LEU A 90 26.52 -14.70 5.02
N PRO A 91 26.57 -15.66 5.96
CA PRO A 91 25.46 -15.91 6.88
C PRO A 91 25.39 -14.80 7.92
N SER A 92 24.53 -13.80 7.67
CA SER A 92 24.12 -12.86 8.70
C SER A 92 23.17 -13.59 9.66
N GLN A 93 23.65 -13.83 10.89
CA GLN A 93 22.88 -14.32 12.02
C GLN A 93 21.87 -13.24 12.47
N ARG A 94 20.84 -12.99 11.67
CA ARG A 94 19.61 -12.36 12.18
C ARG A 94 18.71 -13.48 12.68
N ARG A 95 18.78 -13.79 13.98
CA ARG A 95 17.68 -14.50 14.65
C ARG A 95 16.44 -13.65 14.48
N GLY A 96 15.66 -13.92 13.43
CA GLY A 96 14.38 -13.30 13.22
C GLY A 96 13.51 -13.59 14.43
N VAL A 97 13.02 -12.53 15.07
CA VAL A 97 11.88 -12.63 15.99
C VAL A 97 10.80 -13.37 15.20
N LYS A 98 10.55 -14.63 15.54
CA LYS A 98 9.51 -15.43 14.89
C LYS A 98 8.23 -14.61 14.96
N ARG A 99 7.58 -14.39 13.81
CA ARG A 99 6.25 -13.75 13.76
C ARG A 99 5.36 -14.47 14.77
N ARG A 100 4.94 -13.74 15.80
CA ARG A 100 4.12 -14.24 16.91
C ARG A 100 2.78 -14.71 16.36
N LYS A 101 2.31 -15.86 16.82
CA LYS A 101 1.12 -16.52 16.27
C LYS A 101 -0.10 -16.21 17.13
N MET A 102 -1.27 -16.16 16.51
CA MET A 102 -2.56 -16.04 17.22
C MET A 102 -2.73 -17.10 18.33
N ALA A 103 -2.17 -18.30 18.15
CA ALA A 103 -2.18 -19.36 19.15
C ALA A 103 -1.48 -18.96 20.46
N ASP A 104 -0.51 -18.05 20.40
CA ASP A 104 0.28 -17.61 21.55
C ASP A 104 -0.50 -16.61 22.43
N LYS A 105 -1.63 -16.08 21.94
CA LYS A 105 -2.56 -15.23 22.70
C LYS A 105 -3.71 -16.02 23.35
N ILE A 106 -3.88 -17.31 23.06
CA ILE A 106 -5.05 -18.08 23.53
C ILE A 106 -4.71 -18.81 24.84
N LEU A 107 -5.59 -18.67 25.84
CA LEU A 107 -5.47 -19.42 27.09
C LEU A 107 -5.83 -20.91 26.88
N PRO A 108 -4.98 -21.86 27.30
CA PRO A 108 -5.30 -23.28 27.26
C PRO A 108 -6.59 -23.63 28.00
N GLN A 109 -7.34 -24.60 27.48
CA GLN A 109 -8.65 -24.96 28.04
C GLN A 109 -8.59 -25.37 29.51
N ARG A 110 -7.54 -26.09 29.91
CA ARG A 110 -7.31 -26.47 31.32
C ARG A 110 -7.10 -25.29 32.28
N ILE A 111 -6.72 -24.12 31.76
CA ILE A 111 -6.65 -22.87 32.54
C ILE A 111 -8.02 -22.21 32.55
N ARG A 112 -8.72 -22.23 31.42
CA ARG A 112 -10.05 -21.61 31.29
C ARG A 112 -11.09 -22.23 32.21
N GLU A 113 -11.04 -23.54 32.42
CA GLU A 113 -11.94 -24.25 33.35
C GLU A 113 -11.70 -23.88 34.82
N LEU A 114 -10.53 -23.33 35.17
CA LEU A 114 -10.17 -22.97 36.54
C LEU A 114 -10.54 -21.53 36.90
N VAL A 115 -10.70 -20.64 35.92
CA VAL A 115 -10.86 -19.20 36.12
C VAL A 115 -12.02 -18.70 35.25
N PRO A 116 -13.17 -18.32 35.83
CA PRO A 116 -14.36 -17.92 35.07
C PRO A 116 -14.14 -16.66 34.23
N GLU A 117 -13.30 -15.72 34.67
CA GLU A 117 -12.96 -14.49 33.96
C GLU A 117 -12.17 -14.74 32.66
N SER A 118 -11.63 -15.96 32.49
CA SER A 118 -10.95 -16.36 31.26
C SER A 118 -11.88 -16.30 30.03
N GLN A 119 -13.19 -16.47 30.22
CA GLN A 119 -14.17 -16.34 29.14
C GLN A 119 -14.26 -14.90 28.63
N ALA A 120 -14.29 -13.92 29.54
CA ALA A 120 -14.30 -12.50 29.17
C ALA A 120 -13.05 -12.11 28.35
N TYR A 121 -11.88 -12.64 28.70
CA TYR A 121 -10.66 -12.47 27.91
C TYR A 121 -10.79 -13.05 26.49
N MET A 122 -11.37 -14.25 26.36
CA MET A 122 -11.60 -14.88 25.05
C MET A 122 -12.59 -14.08 24.19
N ASP A 123 -13.61 -13.49 24.81
CA ASP A 123 -14.59 -12.63 24.13
C ASP A 123 -13.93 -11.32 23.66
N LEU A 124 -13.04 -10.72 24.46
CA LEU A 124 -12.23 -9.59 24.05
C LEU A 124 -11.34 -9.91 22.85
N LEU A 125 -10.68 -11.08 22.81
CA LEU A 125 -9.90 -11.53 21.65
C LEU A 125 -10.78 -11.76 20.40
N ALA A 126 -12.03 -12.20 20.58
CA ALA A 126 -12.97 -12.35 19.47
C ALA A 126 -13.43 -10.99 18.94
N PHE A 127 -13.68 -10.03 19.84
CA PHE A 127 -14.02 -8.66 19.50
C PHE A 127 -12.86 -7.95 18.79
N GLU A 128 -11.63 -8.03 19.33
CA GLU A 128 -10.39 -7.51 18.71
C GLU A 128 -10.27 -8.01 17.26
N ARG A 129 -10.40 -9.32 17.04
CA ARG A 129 -10.35 -9.91 15.68
C ARG A 129 -11.39 -9.32 14.74
N LYS A 130 -12.62 -9.10 15.20
CA LYS A 130 -13.69 -8.50 14.37
C LYS A 130 -13.41 -7.03 14.07
N LEU A 131 -12.90 -6.30 15.06
CA LEU A 131 -12.52 -4.89 14.94
C LEU A 131 -11.38 -4.74 13.92
N ASP A 132 -10.30 -5.50 14.08
CA ASP A 132 -9.14 -5.50 13.18
C ASP A 132 -9.52 -5.84 11.74
N GLN A 133 -10.37 -6.85 11.54
CA GLN A 133 -10.88 -7.20 10.22
C GLN A 133 -11.67 -6.05 9.60
N THR A 134 -12.48 -5.35 10.40
CA THR A 134 -13.28 -4.22 9.94
C THR A 134 -12.39 -3.03 9.60
N ILE A 135 -11.40 -2.71 10.44
CA ILE A 135 -10.42 -1.66 10.18
C ILE A 135 -9.63 -1.97 8.91
N ALA A 136 -9.11 -3.20 8.76
CA ALA A 136 -8.34 -3.60 7.59
C ALA A 136 -9.17 -3.50 6.29
N ARG A 137 -10.41 -3.98 6.32
CA ARG A 137 -11.37 -3.85 5.22
C ARG A 137 -11.67 -2.39 4.89
N LYS A 138 -12.01 -1.56 5.88
CA LYS A 138 -12.26 -0.13 5.66
C LYS A 138 -11.03 0.60 5.12
N ARG A 139 -9.83 0.25 5.59
CA ARG A 139 -8.58 0.80 5.06
C ARG A 139 -8.39 0.45 3.59
N MET A 140 -8.70 -0.79 3.18
CA MET A 140 -8.67 -1.19 1.76
C MET A 140 -9.74 -0.48 0.94
N GLU A 141 -10.97 -0.36 1.43
CA GLU A 141 -12.06 0.38 0.76
C GLU A 141 -11.67 1.84 0.52
N ILE A 142 -11.11 2.51 1.55
CA ILE A 142 -10.61 3.89 1.44
C ILE A 142 -9.45 3.95 0.43
N GLN A 143 -8.50 3.01 0.49
CA GLN A 143 -7.38 2.96 -0.45
C GLN A 143 -7.85 2.77 -1.90
N GLU A 144 -8.91 1.99 -2.13
CA GLU A 144 -9.53 1.84 -3.44
C GLU A 144 -10.28 3.11 -3.86
N ALA A 145 -11.03 3.72 -2.95
CA ALA A 145 -11.76 4.95 -3.21
C ALA A 145 -10.83 6.11 -3.62
N ILE A 146 -9.69 6.29 -2.95
CA ILE A 146 -8.70 7.33 -3.27
C ILE A 146 -8.10 7.17 -4.68
N LYS A 147 -8.08 5.95 -5.25
CA LYS A 147 -7.59 5.75 -6.63
C LYS A 147 -8.47 6.45 -7.66
N LYS A 148 -9.75 6.67 -7.35
CA LYS A 148 -10.64 7.47 -8.19
C LYS A 148 -10.40 8.94 -7.84
N PRO A 149 -10.15 9.82 -8.83
CA PRO A 149 -10.06 11.25 -8.57
C PRO A 149 -11.33 11.75 -7.87
N LEU A 150 -11.21 12.25 -6.63
CA LEU A 150 -12.28 12.97 -5.96
C LEU A 150 -12.10 14.46 -6.27
N THR A 151 -12.88 14.95 -7.23
CA THR A 151 -12.90 16.37 -7.61
C THR A 151 -14.27 16.97 -7.34
N GLN A 152 -14.26 18.26 -6.98
CA GLN A 152 -15.44 19.10 -6.84
C GLN A 152 -15.40 20.22 -7.88
N LYS A 153 -16.54 20.57 -8.45
CA LYS A 153 -16.66 21.73 -9.35
C LYS A 153 -16.75 23.01 -8.52
N ARG A 154 -15.93 24.00 -8.88
CA ARG A 154 -15.89 25.33 -8.28
C ARG A 154 -15.84 26.39 -9.36
N LYS A 155 -16.24 27.62 -9.03
CA LYS A 155 -16.17 28.74 -9.98
C LYS A 155 -14.85 29.48 -9.86
N LEU A 156 -14.09 29.53 -10.95
CA LEU A 156 -12.94 30.41 -11.09
C LEU A 156 -13.39 31.70 -11.78
N ARG A 157 -13.25 32.83 -11.10
CA ARG A 157 -13.54 34.15 -11.67
C ARG A 157 -12.29 34.72 -12.32
N ILE A 158 -12.41 35.08 -13.59
CA ILE A 158 -11.38 35.72 -14.40
C ILE A 158 -11.72 37.20 -14.52
N TYR A 159 -10.74 38.04 -14.22
CA TYR A 159 -10.80 39.48 -14.33
C TYR A 159 -9.93 39.92 -15.52
N ILE A 160 -10.53 40.64 -16.46
CA ILE A 160 -9.82 41.24 -17.58
C ILE A 160 -9.99 42.75 -17.46
N SER A 161 -8.86 43.44 -17.30
CA SER A 161 -8.81 44.89 -17.20
C SER A 161 -7.72 45.44 -18.10
N ASN A 162 -7.99 46.59 -18.69
CA ASN A 162 -7.01 47.33 -19.49
C ASN A 162 -6.77 48.72 -18.91
N THR A 163 -5.52 49.16 -18.94
CA THR A 163 -5.10 50.51 -18.57
C THR A 163 -4.42 51.16 -19.76
N PHE A 164 -4.67 52.44 -20.00
CA PHE A 164 -4.04 53.20 -21.09
C PHE A 164 -3.23 54.35 -20.51
N THR A 165 -1.98 54.45 -20.93
CA THR A 165 -1.08 55.55 -20.57
C THR A 165 -0.88 56.43 -21.80
N PRO A 166 -1.43 57.65 -21.81
CA PRO A 166 -1.24 58.57 -22.93
C PRO A 166 0.23 59.00 -23.04
N GLY A 167 0.67 59.28 -24.27
CA GLY A 167 1.99 59.85 -24.50
C GLY A 167 2.08 61.29 -23.97
N LYS A 168 3.26 61.70 -23.50
CA LYS A 168 3.51 63.11 -23.14
C LYS A 168 3.84 63.92 -24.42
N PRO A 169 3.34 65.16 -24.57
CA PRO A 169 3.77 66.03 -25.66
C PRO A 169 5.25 66.42 -25.50
N GLU A 170 5.96 66.56 -26.62
CA GLU A 170 7.39 66.89 -26.69
C GLU A 170 7.74 68.14 -25.86
N GLY A 171 8.70 68.02 -24.93
CA GLY A 171 9.23 69.17 -24.18
C GLY A 171 9.90 68.87 -22.83
N GLU A 172 9.66 67.70 -22.22
CA GLU A 172 10.39 67.25 -21.02
C GLU A 172 11.24 66.02 -21.36
N GLU A 173 12.49 65.97 -20.90
CA GLU A 173 13.43 64.88 -21.18
C GLU A 173 12.81 63.49 -20.93
N GLY A 174 12.57 62.77 -22.03
CA GLY A 174 12.07 61.39 -22.08
C GLY A 174 10.76 61.23 -22.86
N GLU A 175 10.86 60.93 -24.16
CA GLU A 175 9.71 60.52 -24.99
C GLU A 175 8.98 59.32 -24.35
N LYS A 176 7.81 59.57 -23.75
CA LYS A 176 6.90 58.50 -23.33
C LYS A 176 5.92 58.24 -24.46
N VAL A 177 6.15 57.17 -25.21
CA VAL A 177 5.23 56.66 -26.23
C VAL A 177 3.93 56.19 -25.58
N ALA A 178 2.79 56.50 -26.20
CA ALA A 178 1.49 56.02 -25.76
C ALA A 178 1.46 54.48 -25.70
N SER A 179 0.92 53.93 -24.61
CA SER A 179 0.91 52.48 -24.42
C SER A 179 -0.33 52.03 -23.67
N TRP A 180 -0.77 50.83 -24.00
CA TRP A 180 -1.81 50.13 -23.25
C TRP A 180 -1.21 48.93 -22.52
N GLU A 181 -1.91 48.52 -21.49
CA GLU A 181 -1.58 47.38 -20.68
C GLU A 181 -2.84 46.56 -20.41
N LEU A 182 -2.78 45.27 -20.75
CA LEU A 182 -3.82 44.29 -20.52
C LEU A 182 -3.41 43.41 -19.33
N ARG A 183 -4.32 43.25 -18.38
CA ARG A 183 -4.15 42.41 -17.21
C ARG A 183 -5.25 41.35 -17.15
N VAL A 184 -4.83 40.11 -17.05
CA VAL A 184 -5.69 38.92 -16.96
C VAL A 184 -5.38 38.24 -15.64
N GLU A 185 -6.26 38.39 -14.67
CA GLU A 185 -6.12 37.81 -13.34
C GLU A 185 -7.24 36.81 -13.08
N GLY A 186 -7.08 35.93 -12.09
CA GLY A 186 -8.20 35.14 -11.64
C GLY A 186 -8.12 34.67 -10.21
N LYS A 187 -9.30 34.33 -9.69
CA LYS A 187 -9.49 33.97 -8.29
C LYS A 187 -10.58 32.92 -8.16
N LEU A 188 -10.28 31.85 -7.44
CA LEU A 188 -11.27 30.83 -7.10
C LEU A 188 -12.31 31.42 -6.15
N LEU A 189 -13.59 31.31 -6.50
CA LEU A 189 -14.71 31.69 -5.66
C LEU A 189 -14.96 30.57 -4.63
N GLU A 190 -15.28 30.94 -3.40
CA GLU A 190 -15.59 30.02 -2.28
C GLU A 190 -14.43 29.11 -1.83
N ASP A 191 -13.19 29.61 -1.85
CA ASP A 191 -12.06 28.85 -1.33
C ASP A 191 -12.02 28.93 0.20
N ALA A 192 -12.62 27.94 0.88
CA ALA A 192 -12.55 27.78 2.34
C ALA A 192 -11.19 27.21 2.81
N SER A 193 -10.29 26.88 1.87
CA SER A 193 -9.00 26.28 2.17
C SER A 193 -7.93 27.33 2.49
N LYS A 194 -6.98 26.99 3.38
CA LYS A 194 -5.85 27.87 3.74
C LYS A 194 -4.79 27.99 2.62
N GLN A 195 -4.79 27.08 1.65
CA GLN A 195 -3.85 27.06 0.53
C GLN A 195 -4.55 27.54 -0.75
N LYS A 196 -4.48 28.85 -1.00
CA LYS A 196 -4.99 29.44 -2.24
C LYS A 196 -4.23 28.87 -3.43
N ARG A 197 -4.93 28.17 -4.33
CA ARG A 197 -4.39 27.82 -5.64
C ARG A 197 -4.21 29.07 -6.50
N LYS A 198 -3.10 29.12 -7.23
CA LYS A 198 -2.78 30.22 -8.13
C LYS A 198 -3.62 30.16 -9.40
N PHE A 199 -3.96 31.31 -9.98
CA PHE A 199 -4.74 31.39 -11.22
C PHE A 199 -4.13 30.55 -12.36
N SER A 200 -2.83 30.69 -12.60
CA SER A 200 -2.15 29.97 -13.68
C SER A 200 -2.20 28.45 -13.49
N SER A 201 -2.43 27.94 -12.26
CA SER A 201 -2.42 26.50 -11.92
C SER A 201 -3.62 25.72 -12.49
N PHE A 202 -4.63 26.42 -13.03
CA PHE A 202 -5.79 25.82 -13.68
C PHE A 202 -5.63 25.67 -15.20
N PHE A 203 -4.60 26.27 -15.83
CA PHE A 203 -4.45 26.33 -17.28
C PHE A 203 -3.17 25.67 -17.77
N LYS A 204 -3.28 24.85 -18.80
CA LYS A 204 -2.14 24.27 -19.52
C LYS A 204 -1.47 25.31 -20.40
N SER A 205 -2.26 26.18 -21.02
CA SER A 205 -1.77 27.31 -21.82
C SER A 205 -2.79 28.45 -21.88
N LEU A 206 -2.27 29.64 -22.13
CA LEU A 206 -3.02 30.88 -22.33
C LEU A 206 -2.44 31.57 -23.56
N VAL A 207 -3.29 31.90 -24.52
CA VAL A 207 -2.91 32.63 -25.73
C VAL A 207 -3.74 33.90 -25.82
N ILE A 208 -3.09 35.03 -26.04
CA ILE A 208 -3.75 36.31 -26.33
C ILE A 208 -3.43 36.66 -27.78
N GLU A 209 -4.47 36.60 -28.61
CA GLU A 209 -4.43 37.02 -30.00
C GLU A 209 -4.89 38.47 -30.09
N LEU A 210 -4.02 39.34 -30.58
CA LEU A 210 -4.28 40.75 -30.87
C LEU A 210 -4.63 40.90 -32.35
N ASP A 211 -5.13 42.08 -32.72
CA ASP A 211 -5.40 42.43 -34.11
C ASP A 211 -4.14 42.30 -34.98
N LYS A 212 -4.20 41.38 -35.94
CA LYS A 212 -3.09 41.04 -36.84
C LYS A 212 -2.72 42.19 -37.77
N ASP A 213 -3.68 43.02 -38.15
CA ASP A 213 -3.44 44.13 -39.06
C ASP A 213 -2.68 45.27 -38.35
N LEU A 214 -2.84 45.40 -37.03
CA LEU A 214 -2.14 46.41 -36.21
C LEU A 214 -0.73 45.97 -35.81
N TYR A 215 -0.54 44.71 -35.42
CA TYR A 215 0.73 44.22 -34.87
C TYR A 215 1.55 43.34 -35.82
N GLY A 216 1.01 43.00 -36.98
CA GLY A 216 1.66 42.12 -37.95
C GLY A 216 1.69 40.65 -37.51
N PRO A 217 2.16 39.75 -38.40
CA PRO A 217 2.10 38.31 -38.18
C PRO A 217 2.95 37.81 -37.00
N ASP A 218 4.00 38.53 -36.62
CA ASP A 218 4.95 38.04 -35.62
C ASP A 218 4.69 38.56 -34.20
N ASN A 219 3.99 39.69 -34.05
CA ASN A 219 3.78 40.33 -32.74
C ASN A 219 2.34 40.31 -32.23
N HIS A 220 1.39 39.84 -33.04
CA HIS A 220 -0.03 39.78 -32.66
C HIS A 220 -0.34 38.65 -31.66
N LEU A 221 0.55 37.68 -31.45
CA LEU A 221 0.33 36.57 -30.52
C LEU A 221 1.20 36.71 -29.26
N VAL A 222 0.58 36.50 -28.11
CA VAL A 222 1.29 36.32 -26.83
C VAL A 222 0.87 34.97 -26.26
N GLU A 223 1.83 34.05 -26.17
CA GLU A 223 1.57 32.68 -25.73
C GLU A 223 2.29 32.38 -24.41
N TRP A 224 1.55 31.77 -23.50
CA TRP A 224 2.10 31.18 -22.29
C TRP A 224 1.74 29.70 -22.25
N HIS A 225 2.76 28.87 -22.07
CA HIS A 225 2.61 27.42 -21.94
C HIS A 225 3.18 26.98 -20.59
N ARG A 226 2.43 26.17 -19.86
CA ARG A 226 2.92 25.56 -18.62
C ARG A 226 4.02 24.55 -18.92
N MET A 227 5.14 24.70 -18.24
CA MET A 227 6.24 23.73 -18.19
C MET A 227 6.43 23.26 -16.74
N THR A 228 7.18 22.19 -16.54
CA THR A 228 7.46 21.64 -15.20
C THR A 228 8.22 22.60 -14.28
N THR A 229 8.90 23.59 -14.85
CA THR A 229 9.67 24.61 -14.14
C THR A 229 8.95 25.96 -14.01
N THR A 230 7.73 26.09 -14.56
CA THR A 230 6.99 27.35 -14.55
C THR A 230 6.58 27.73 -13.13
N GLN A 231 6.88 28.96 -12.71
CA GLN A 231 6.34 29.50 -11.47
C GLN A 231 4.88 29.90 -11.65
N GLU A 232 4.03 29.47 -10.71
CA GLU A 232 2.61 29.76 -10.75
C GLU A 232 2.32 31.20 -10.28
N THR A 233 1.45 31.90 -11.01
CA THR A 233 1.07 33.30 -10.83
C THR A 233 -0.45 33.47 -10.74
N ASP A 234 -0.91 34.57 -10.13
CA ASP A 234 -2.34 34.93 -10.04
C ASP A 234 -2.84 35.74 -11.25
N GLY A 235 -1.94 36.14 -12.15
CA GLY A 235 -2.31 36.81 -13.38
C GLY A 235 -1.16 37.03 -14.35
N PHE A 236 -1.53 37.47 -15.55
CA PHE A 236 -0.65 37.81 -16.66
C PHE A 236 -0.85 39.26 -17.04
N GLN A 237 0.25 39.92 -17.41
CA GLN A 237 0.27 41.34 -17.78
C GLN A 237 1.01 41.48 -19.10
N VAL A 238 0.37 42.13 -20.06
CA VAL A 238 0.92 42.39 -21.40
C VAL A 238 0.86 43.88 -21.65
N LYS A 239 1.99 44.47 -22.01
CA LYS A 239 2.10 45.89 -22.33
C LYS A 239 2.65 46.08 -23.73
N ARG A 240 2.00 46.93 -24.53
CA ARG A 240 2.45 47.28 -25.89
C ARG A 240 2.24 48.77 -26.16
N PRO A 241 3.04 49.38 -27.05
CA PRO A 241 2.77 50.72 -27.55
C PRO A 241 1.53 50.71 -28.45
N GLY A 242 0.82 51.85 -28.48
CA GLY A 242 -0.36 52.06 -29.30
C GLY A 242 -1.32 53.06 -28.68
N ASP A 243 -2.01 53.81 -29.53
CA ASP A 243 -2.98 54.86 -29.22
C ASP A 243 -4.36 54.61 -29.84
N VAL A 244 -4.58 53.41 -30.39
CA VAL A 244 -5.84 52.97 -31.01
C VAL A 244 -6.41 51.79 -30.23
N ASN A 245 -7.75 51.66 -30.25
CA ASN A 245 -8.44 50.51 -29.68
C ASN A 245 -8.01 49.21 -30.36
N VAL A 246 -7.68 48.19 -29.58
CA VAL A 246 -7.21 46.89 -30.07
C VAL A 246 -8.21 45.81 -29.69
N LYS A 247 -8.70 45.05 -30.67
CA LYS A 247 -9.46 43.84 -30.39
C LYS A 247 -8.50 42.73 -29.99
N CYS A 248 -8.84 42.00 -28.94
CA CYS A 248 -8.09 40.83 -28.52
C CYS A 248 -8.99 39.64 -28.19
N THR A 249 -8.48 38.45 -28.45
CA THR A 249 -9.12 37.17 -28.16
C THR A 249 -8.24 36.41 -27.21
N LEU A 250 -8.77 36.05 -26.05
CA LEU A 250 -8.08 35.21 -25.07
C LEU A 250 -8.53 33.76 -25.28
N LEU A 251 -7.57 32.87 -25.50
CA LEU A 251 -7.78 31.43 -25.59
C LEU A 251 -7.17 30.77 -24.36
N LEU A 252 -8.02 30.20 -23.51
CA LEU A 252 -7.63 29.60 -22.23
C LEU A 252 -7.81 28.08 -22.30
N MET A 253 -6.70 27.34 -22.24
CA MET A 253 -6.72 25.88 -22.25
C MET A 253 -6.64 25.36 -20.82
N LEU A 254 -7.71 24.75 -20.30
CA LEU A 254 -7.74 24.16 -18.96
C LEU A 254 -6.78 22.96 -18.82
N ASP A 255 -6.13 22.85 -17.67
CA ASP A 255 -5.31 21.70 -17.30
C ASP A 255 -6.14 20.69 -16.48
N HIS A 256 -6.87 19.82 -17.17
CA HIS A 256 -7.64 18.76 -16.52
C HIS A 256 -6.72 17.63 -16.03
N GLN A 257 -6.86 17.26 -14.75
CA GLN A 257 -6.19 16.10 -14.18
C GLN A 257 -7.23 15.11 -13.59
N PRO A 258 -7.44 13.92 -14.22
CA PRO A 258 -6.74 13.39 -15.39
C PRO A 258 -7.13 14.10 -16.72
N PRO A 259 -6.31 13.98 -17.79
CA PRO A 259 -6.57 14.61 -19.07
C PRO A 259 -7.93 14.25 -19.65
N GLN A 260 -8.67 15.27 -20.06
CA GLN A 260 -9.93 15.13 -20.80
C GLN A 260 -9.69 15.29 -22.30
N TYR A 261 -10.55 14.66 -23.09
CA TYR A 261 -10.49 14.64 -24.55
C TYR A 261 -11.87 14.96 -25.11
N LYS A 262 -11.88 15.75 -26.19
CA LYS A 262 -13.05 15.99 -27.01
C LYS A 262 -13.22 14.81 -27.98
N LEU A 263 -14.42 14.24 -28.04
CA LEU A 263 -14.70 13.12 -28.92
C LEU A 263 -15.05 13.62 -30.33
N ASP A 264 -14.76 12.80 -31.34
CA ASP A 264 -15.34 12.96 -32.68
C ASP A 264 -16.87 13.18 -32.58
N PRO A 265 -17.46 14.17 -33.29
CA PRO A 265 -18.87 14.51 -33.15
C PRO A 265 -19.84 13.33 -33.32
N ARG A 266 -19.50 12.34 -34.14
CA ARG A 266 -20.34 11.16 -34.39
C ARG A 266 -20.31 10.22 -33.20
N LEU A 267 -19.13 10.01 -32.62
CA LEU A 267 -18.96 9.22 -31.40
C LEU A 267 -19.56 9.94 -30.19
N ALA A 268 -19.38 11.25 -30.09
CA ALA A 268 -19.92 12.07 -29.03
C ALA A 268 -21.45 11.97 -28.95
N ARG A 269 -22.13 12.09 -30.10
CA ARG A 269 -23.59 11.95 -30.20
C ARG A 269 -24.06 10.53 -29.85
N LEU A 270 -23.29 9.51 -30.24
CA LEU A 270 -23.65 8.13 -29.98
C LEU A 270 -23.56 7.76 -28.49
N LEU A 271 -22.51 8.24 -27.81
CA LEU A 271 -22.27 7.96 -26.41
C LEU A 271 -22.97 8.96 -25.46
N GLY A 272 -23.46 10.09 -25.99
CA GLY A 272 -24.00 11.18 -25.17
C GLY A 272 -22.93 11.94 -24.38
N VAL A 273 -21.68 11.92 -24.85
CA VAL A 273 -20.52 12.47 -24.13
C VAL A 273 -19.70 13.32 -25.08
N HIS A 274 -19.56 14.62 -24.80
CA HIS A 274 -18.80 15.54 -25.65
C HIS A 274 -17.30 15.60 -25.29
N THR A 275 -17.00 15.82 -24.00
CA THR A 275 -15.63 15.91 -23.48
C THR A 275 -15.56 15.15 -22.17
N GLN A 276 -14.62 14.21 -22.06
CA GLN A 276 -14.45 13.36 -20.86
C GLN A 276 -13.04 12.76 -20.77
N THR A 277 -12.73 12.13 -19.64
CA THR A 277 -11.49 11.36 -19.48
C THR A 277 -11.51 10.09 -20.35
N ARG A 278 -10.34 9.59 -20.76
CA ARG A 278 -10.25 8.35 -21.56
C ARG A 278 -10.92 7.15 -20.87
N ALA A 279 -10.80 7.06 -19.53
CA ALA A 279 -11.43 6.00 -18.76
C ALA A 279 -12.97 6.08 -18.80
N SER A 280 -13.52 7.28 -18.58
CA SER A 280 -14.97 7.51 -18.68
C SER A 280 -15.50 7.21 -20.09
N ILE A 281 -14.76 7.60 -21.13
CA ILE A 281 -15.12 7.33 -22.54
C ILE A 281 -15.14 5.82 -22.82
N MET A 282 -14.11 5.09 -22.37
CA MET A 282 -14.06 3.64 -22.49
C MET A 282 -15.23 2.96 -21.76
N GLN A 283 -15.60 3.46 -20.59
CA GLN A 283 -16.75 2.96 -19.84
C GLN A 283 -18.08 3.22 -20.59
N ALA A 284 -18.26 4.43 -21.14
CA ALA A 284 -19.44 4.75 -21.94
C ALA A 284 -19.55 3.87 -23.19
N LEU A 285 -18.42 3.63 -23.87
CA LEU A 285 -18.36 2.72 -25.01
C LEU A 285 -18.71 1.28 -24.61
N TRP A 286 -18.19 0.80 -23.48
CA TRP A 286 -18.50 -0.52 -22.94
C TRP A 286 -19.99 -0.67 -22.60
N LEU A 287 -20.59 0.35 -21.95
CA LEU A 287 -22.02 0.38 -21.66
C LEU A 287 -22.85 0.31 -22.95
N TYR A 288 -22.46 1.05 -23.98
CA TYR A 288 -23.12 1.00 -25.28
C TYR A 288 -23.00 -0.40 -25.93
N ILE A 289 -21.82 -1.02 -25.91
CA ILE A 289 -21.60 -2.39 -26.42
C ILE A 289 -22.51 -3.39 -25.71
N LYS A 290 -22.58 -3.31 -24.37
CA LYS A 290 -23.39 -4.21 -23.54
C LYS A 290 -24.88 -4.02 -23.80
N ASN A 291 -25.34 -2.77 -23.82
CA ASN A 291 -26.75 -2.43 -24.02
C ASN A 291 -27.26 -2.90 -25.41
N ASN A 292 -26.42 -2.77 -26.44
CA ASN A 292 -26.75 -3.18 -27.79
C ASN A 292 -26.35 -4.63 -28.10
N LYS A 293 -25.88 -5.40 -27.10
CA LYS A 293 -25.45 -6.81 -27.23
C LYS A 293 -24.47 -7.03 -28.40
N LEU A 294 -23.52 -6.12 -28.58
CA LEU A 294 -22.57 -6.15 -29.70
C LEU A 294 -21.40 -7.10 -29.48
N GLN A 295 -21.20 -7.59 -28.26
CA GLN A 295 -20.20 -8.62 -27.98
C GLN A 295 -20.63 -9.96 -28.59
N ASP A 296 -19.71 -10.64 -29.24
CA ASP A 296 -19.97 -11.93 -29.86
C ASP A 296 -20.43 -12.99 -28.83
N SER A 297 -21.35 -13.87 -29.22
CA SER A 297 -21.86 -14.92 -28.34
C SER A 297 -20.83 -16.02 -28.09
N HIS A 298 -20.05 -16.39 -29.11
CA HIS A 298 -19.09 -17.49 -29.07
C HIS A 298 -17.68 -16.97 -28.76
N GLU A 299 -17.27 -15.88 -29.37
CA GLU A 299 -15.92 -15.31 -29.20
C GLU A 299 -15.94 -14.02 -28.37
N LYS A 300 -15.97 -14.14 -27.05
CA LYS A 300 -16.14 -12.99 -26.11
C LYS A 300 -15.09 -11.89 -26.23
N GLU A 301 -13.97 -12.11 -26.92
CA GLU A 301 -12.96 -11.09 -27.20
C GLU A 301 -13.31 -10.17 -28.38
N TYR A 302 -14.32 -10.52 -29.20
CA TYR A 302 -14.73 -9.78 -30.37
C TYR A 302 -16.04 -9.00 -30.17
N ILE A 303 -16.10 -7.85 -30.85
CA ILE A 303 -17.27 -6.99 -30.96
C ILE A 303 -17.70 -6.96 -32.42
N ASN A 304 -18.97 -7.30 -32.65
CA ASN A 304 -19.64 -7.19 -33.93
C ASN A 304 -20.19 -5.77 -34.07
N CYS A 305 -19.56 -4.95 -34.91
CA CYS A 305 -19.89 -3.54 -35.04
C CYS A 305 -21.26 -3.38 -35.69
N ASN A 306 -22.17 -2.66 -35.04
CA ASN A 306 -23.44 -2.28 -35.64
C ASN A 306 -23.26 -1.15 -36.67
N ARG A 307 -24.35 -0.71 -37.31
CA ARG A 307 -24.34 0.35 -38.33
C ARG A 307 -23.55 1.59 -37.91
N TYR A 308 -23.74 2.06 -36.66
CA TYR A 308 -23.07 3.25 -36.14
C TYR A 308 -21.58 3.02 -35.84
N PHE A 309 -21.23 1.89 -35.25
CA PHE A 309 -19.82 1.53 -35.01
C PHE A 309 -19.04 1.32 -36.31
N ARG A 310 -19.65 0.68 -37.31
CA ARG A 310 -19.05 0.53 -38.65
C ARG A 310 -18.73 1.88 -39.27
N GLN A 311 -19.66 2.81 -39.10
CA GLN A 311 -19.55 4.18 -39.57
C GLN A 311 -18.42 4.97 -38.89
N ILE A 312 -18.21 4.77 -37.59
CA ILE A 312 -17.22 5.51 -36.78
C ILE A 312 -15.82 4.85 -36.83
N PHE A 313 -15.74 3.54 -36.58
CA PHE A 313 -14.48 2.79 -36.49
C PHE A 313 -14.01 2.18 -37.81
N ASN A 314 -14.82 2.31 -38.86
CA ASN A 314 -14.56 1.79 -40.20
C ASN A 314 -14.19 0.30 -40.23
N CYS A 315 -14.85 -0.52 -39.41
CA CYS A 315 -14.66 -1.96 -39.39
C CYS A 315 -15.96 -2.72 -39.10
N MET A 316 -16.10 -3.91 -39.67
CA MET A 316 -17.25 -4.79 -39.43
C MET A 316 -17.19 -5.46 -38.05
N ARG A 317 -15.97 -5.80 -37.62
CA ARG A 317 -15.66 -6.56 -36.41
C ARG A 317 -14.32 -6.07 -35.86
N MET A 318 -14.14 -6.08 -34.54
CA MET A 318 -12.87 -5.73 -33.89
C MET A 318 -12.73 -6.43 -32.55
N ARG A 319 -11.49 -6.60 -32.05
CA ARG A 319 -11.24 -7.12 -30.70
C ARG A 319 -11.31 -6.03 -29.66
N PHE A 320 -11.62 -6.39 -28.41
CA PHE A 320 -11.57 -5.44 -27.28
C PHE A 320 -10.20 -4.77 -27.11
N SER A 321 -9.10 -5.51 -27.34
CA SER A 321 -7.74 -5.00 -27.27
C SER A 321 -7.43 -3.90 -28.29
N ASP A 322 -8.16 -3.87 -29.40
CA ASP A 322 -7.91 -2.95 -30.51
C ASP A 322 -8.66 -1.61 -30.30
N ILE A 323 -9.65 -1.57 -29.42
CA ILE A 323 -10.47 -0.38 -29.13
C ILE A 323 -9.60 0.81 -28.70
N PRO A 324 -8.65 0.69 -27.74
CA PRO A 324 -7.91 1.86 -27.28
C PRO A 324 -7.10 2.53 -28.40
N VAL A 325 -6.60 1.75 -29.37
CA VAL A 325 -5.84 2.25 -30.53
C VAL A 325 -6.77 2.93 -31.51
N LYS A 326 -7.90 2.29 -31.87
CA LYS A 326 -8.91 2.87 -32.77
C LYS A 326 -9.58 4.10 -32.17
N LEU A 327 -9.75 4.14 -30.85
CA LEU A 327 -10.31 5.29 -30.15
C LEU A 327 -9.34 6.47 -30.17
N ALA A 328 -8.02 6.24 -30.12
CA ALA A 328 -7.03 7.32 -30.06
C ALA A 328 -7.14 8.30 -31.25
N SER A 329 -7.48 7.83 -32.45
CA SER A 329 -7.69 8.70 -33.62
C SER A 329 -9.01 9.49 -33.60
N LEU A 330 -9.91 9.16 -32.68
CA LEU A 330 -11.22 9.80 -32.49
C LEU A 330 -11.24 10.73 -31.26
N LEU A 331 -10.10 10.85 -30.57
CA LEU A 331 -9.92 11.73 -29.41
C LEU A 331 -9.08 12.93 -29.81
N GLN A 332 -9.63 14.12 -29.61
CA GLN A 332 -8.98 15.40 -29.85
C GLN A 332 -8.76 16.14 -28.54
N HIS A 333 -7.91 17.18 -28.57
CA HIS A 333 -7.79 18.08 -27.43
C HIS A 333 -9.12 18.80 -27.17
N PRO A 334 -9.48 19.08 -25.90
CA PRO A 334 -10.61 19.93 -25.57
C PRO A 334 -10.48 21.32 -26.22
N ASP A 335 -11.61 21.92 -26.58
CA ASP A 335 -11.60 23.28 -27.12
C ASP A 335 -11.18 24.29 -26.04
N PRO A 336 -10.39 25.32 -26.38
CA PRO A 336 -10.11 26.42 -25.47
C PRO A 336 -11.38 27.17 -25.09
N ILE A 337 -11.36 27.78 -23.91
CA ILE A 337 -12.34 28.82 -23.57
C ILE A 337 -11.92 30.10 -24.30
N ILE A 338 -12.82 30.64 -25.12
CA ILE A 338 -12.58 31.83 -25.94
C ILE A 338 -13.29 33.02 -25.31
N ILE A 339 -12.54 34.07 -25.00
CA ILE A 339 -13.08 35.34 -24.49
C ILE A 339 -12.65 36.47 -25.41
N ASN A 340 -13.63 37.16 -26.01
CA ASN A 340 -13.39 38.33 -26.84
C ASN A 340 -13.41 39.59 -25.97
N HIS A 341 -12.39 40.43 -26.10
CA HIS A 341 -12.26 41.68 -25.36
C HIS A 341 -11.73 42.80 -26.27
N THR A 342 -12.06 44.04 -25.95
CA THR A 342 -11.54 45.21 -26.68
C THR A 342 -10.77 46.07 -25.69
N ILE A 343 -9.48 46.24 -25.96
CA ILE A 343 -8.60 47.15 -25.24
C ILE A 343 -8.96 48.56 -25.70
N SER A 344 -9.62 49.31 -24.82
CA SER A 344 -10.01 50.70 -25.07
C SER A 344 -8.91 51.66 -24.63
N VAL A 345 -8.64 52.69 -25.43
CA VAL A 345 -7.76 53.81 -25.07
C VAL A 345 -8.51 54.95 -24.37
N ASP A 346 -9.83 54.85 -24.28
CA ASP A 346 -10.67 55.89 -23.68
C ASP A 346 -10.42 55.98 -22.16
N PRO A 347 -10.11 57.20 -21.62
CA PRO A 347 -9.88 57.38 -20.19
C PRO A 347 -11.05 56.96 -19.30
N ASN A 348 -12.28 57.02 -19.82
CA ASN A 348 -13.49 56.62 -19.10
C ASN A 348 -13.62 55.09 -18.93
N ASP A 349 -12.97 54.29 -19.78
CA ASP A 349 -13.07 52.84 -19.76
C ASP A 349 -11.98 52.16 -18.91
N GLN A 350 -10.95 52.91 -18.46
CA GLN A 350 -9.81 52.37 -17.70
C GLN A 350 -10.18 51.74 -16.34
N LYS A 351 -11.39 51.99 -15.83
CA LYS A 351 -11.89 51.40 -14.57
C LYS A 351 -12.83 50.20 -14.79
N LYS A 352 -13.11 49.83 -16.04
CA LYS A 352 -14.01 48.71 -16.33
C LYS A 352 -13.22 47.40 -16.29
N THR A 353 -13.55 46.55 -15.34
CA THR A 353 -13.03 45.19 -15.27
C THR A 353 -14.11 44.21 -15.74
N ALA A 354 -13.86 43.52 -16.84
CA ALA A 354 -14.72 42.45 -17.30
C ALA A 354 -14.50 41.20 -16.42
N CYS A 355 -15.58 40.59 -15.96
CA CYS A 355 -15.55 39.42 -15.07
C CYS A 355 -16.22 38.22 -15.75
N TYR A 356 -15.52 37.09 -15.81
CA TYR A 356 -16.03 35.84 -16.38
C TYR A 356 -15.88 34.71 -15.38
N ASP A 357 -16.96 33.97 -15.14
CA ASP A 357 -16.93 32.81 -14.25
C ASP A 357 -16.89 31.52 -15.06
N ILE A 358 -15.89 30.67 -14.78
CA ILE A 358 -15.75 29.36 -15.41
C ILE A 358 -15.75 28.26 -14.35
N ASP A 359 -16.29 27.09 -14.71
CA ASP A 359 -16.27 25.94 -13.82
C ASP A 359 -14.93 25.20 -13.94
N VAL A 360 -14.25 25.02 -12.81
CA VAL A 360 -13.00 24.28 -12.69
C VAL A 360 -13.14 23.14 -11.69
N GLU A 361 -12.42 22.05 -11.93
CA GLU A 361 -12.36 20.91 -11.01
C GLU A 361 -11.21 21.09 -10.03
N VAL A 362 -11.50 20.96 -8.74
CA VAL A 362 -10.54 21.08 -7.64
C VAL A 362 -10.53 19.79 -6.83
N ASP A 363 -9.38 19.37 -6.32
CA ASP A 363 -9.30 18.22 -5.40
C ASP A 363 -10.22 18.43 -4.19
N ASP A 364 -10.96 17.37 -3.83
CA ASP A 364 -11.79 17.35 -2.63
C ASP A 364 -10.87 17.33 -1.37
N PRO A 365 -11.07 18.24 -0.38
CA PRO A 365 -10.31 18.21 0.87
C PRO A 365 -10.38 16.87 1.62
N LEU A 366 -11.44 16.08 1.42
CA LEU A 366 -11.59 14.73 1.97
C LEU A 366 -10.43 13.81 1.53
N LYS A 367 -9.89 14.01 0.32
CA LYS A 367 -8.75 13.22 -0.19
C LYS A 367 -7.53 13.32 0.73
N ALA A 368 -7.24 14.51 1.26
CA ALA A 368 -6.14 14.70 2.21
C ALA A 368 -6.42 14.00 3.55
N GLN A 369 -7.64 14.09 4.06
CA GLN A 369 -8.05 13.40 5.29
C GLN A 369 -7.97 11.87 5.16
N MET A 370 -8.46 11.32 4.03
CA MET A 370 -8.38 9.89 3.74
C MET A 370 -6.92 9.42 3.60
N ASN A 371 -6.07 10.19 2.94
CA ASN A 371 -4.63 9.89 2.86
C ASN A 371 -3.98 9.90 4.24
N ASN A 372 -4.31 10.87 5.09
CA ASN A 372 -3.82 10.93 6.47
C ASN A 372 -4.29 9.72 7.28
N PHE A 373 -5.54 9.29 7.11
CA PHE A 373 -6.06 8.08 7.77
C PHE A 373 -5.29 6.82 7.34
N ILE A 374 -5.04 6.64 6.04
CA ILE A 374 -4.26 5.50 5.53
C ILE A 374 -2.79 5.58 5.97
N ALA A 375 -2.20 6.77 6.01
CA ALA A 375 -0.82 6.95 6.44
C ALA A 375 -0.67 6.82 7.96
N SER A 376 -1.76 6.99 8.72
CA SER A 376 -1.70 6.91 10.17
C SER A 376 -1.28 5.51 10.62
N THR A 377 -0.21 5.50 11.39
CA THR A 377 0.32 4.35 12.15
C THR A 377 0.28 4.64 13.64
N THR A 378 -0.52 5.63 14.04
CA THR A 378 -0.67 6.09 15.42
C THR A 378 -0.97 4.90 16.33
N ASN A 379 -0.24 4.82 17.44
CA ASN A 379 -0.34 3.81 18.49
C ASN A 379 0.07 2.38 18.10
N GLN A 380 0.64 2.11 16.90
CA GLN A 380 1.12 0.77 16.57
C GLN A 380 2.25 0.27 17.50
N GLN A 381 3.11 1.17 17.95
CA GLN A 381 4.19 0.81 18.90
C GLN A 381 3.65 0.45 20.28
N GLU A 382 2.66 1.22 20.76
CA GLU A 382 2.01 0.96 22.04
C GLU A 382 1.26 -0.38 22.00
N ILE A 383 0.48 -0.64 20.93
CA ILE A 383 -0.19 -1.92 20.70
C ILE A 383 0.83 -3.07 20.70
N ALA A 384 1.96 -2.93 20.01
CA ALA A 384 3.00 -3.96 19.99
C ALA A 384 3.60 -4.22 21.38
N SER A 385 3.71 -3.18 22.21
CA SER A 385 4.19 -3.29 23.59
C SER A 385 3.18 -3.99 24.52
N LEU A 386 1.89 -3.67 24.37
CA LEU A 386 0.80 -4.32 25.10
C LEU A 386 0.68 -5.79 24.69
N ASP A 387 0.80 -6.07 23.39
CA ASP A 387 0.87 -7.43 22.89
C ASP A 387 2.03 -8.19 23.53
N GLN A 388 3.23 -7.61 23.60
CA GLN A 388 4.36 -8.27 24.27
C GLN A 388 4.04 -8.63 25.73
N LYS A 389 3.45 -7.69 26.48
CA LYS A 389 3.04 -7.94 27.87
C LYS A 389 1.99 -9.05 27.98
N ILE A 390 1.03 -9.10 27.06
CA ILE A 390 0.02 -10.18 27.01
C ILE A 390 0.72 -11.53 26.85
N HIS A 391 1.68 -11.65 25.92
CA HIS A 391 2.40 -12.91 25.69
C HIS A 391 3.21 -13.34 26.92
N GLU A 392 3.98 -12.42 27.52
CA GLU A 392 4.76 -12.70 28.73
C GLU A 392 3.86 -13.15 29.89
N THR A 393 2.70 -12.53 30.04
CA THR A 393 1.72 -12.87 31.07
C THR A 393 1.13 -14.26 30.84
N ILE A 394 0.77 -14.60 29.59
CA ILE A 394 0.25 -15.94 29.24
C ILE A 394 1.32 -17.01 29.48
N GLU A 395 2.57 -16.75 29.14
CA GLU A 395 3.68 -17.67 29.41
C GLU A 395 3.84 -17.91 30.92
N SER A 396 3.80 -16.84 31.72
CA SER A 396 3.82 -16.93 33.18
C SER A 396 2.64 -17.74 33.73
N ILE A 397 1.41 -17.51 33.22
CA ILE A 397 0.22 -18.29 33.59
C ILE A 397 0.42 -19.78 33.28
N ASN A 398 0.99 -20.12 32.12
CA ASN A 398 1.24 -21.52 31.74
C ASN A 398 2.27 -22.19 32.65
N GLN A 399 3.34 -21.49 33.02
CA GLN A 399 4.34 -21.97 33.97
C GLN A 399 3.72 -22.22 35.35
N LEU A 400 2.97 -21.24 35.87
CA LEU A 400 2.29 -21.35 37.17
C LEU A 400 1.25 -22.47 37.17
N LYS A 401 0.51 -22.65 36.08
CA LYS A 401 -0.44 -23.76 35.94
C LYS A 401 0.27 -25.12 35.94
N THR A 402 1.44 -25.23 35.31
CA THR A 402 2.24 -26.46 35.34
C THR A 402 2.72 -26.77 36.77
N GLN A 403 3.21 -25.75 37.49
CA GLN A 403 3.61 -25.89 38.90
C GLN A 403 2.43 -26.28 39.79
N ARG A 404 1.27 -25.64 39.62
CA ARG A 404 0.03 -25.98 40.33
C ARG A 404 -0.36 -27.43 40.12
N ASP A 405 -0.44 -27.87 38.86
CA ASP A 405 -0.83 -29.25 38.53
C ASP A 405 0.17 -30.26 39.10
N PHE A 406 1.47 -29.97 39.04
CA PHE A 406 2.52 -30.81 39.64
C PHE A 406 2.32 -30.94 41.15
N MET A 407 2.18 -29.83 41.86
CA MET A 407 1.94 -29.82 43.31
C MET A 407 0.64 -30.54 43.68
N LEU A 408 -0.42 -30.33 42.89
CA LEU A 408 -1.71 -30.97 43.10
C LEU A 408 -1.63 -32.49 42.92
N SER A 409 -0.95 -32.96 41.87
CA SER A 409 -0.75 -34.39 41.62
C SER A 409 0.04 -35.08 42.75
N PHE A 410 1.08 -34.42 43.27
CA PHE A 410 1.81 -34.89 44.45
C PHE A 410 0.91 -34.95 45.69
N SER A 411 0.13 -33.91 45.95
CA SER A 411 -0.73 -33.84 47.14
C SER A 411 -1.86 -34.88 47.14
N ASN A 412 -2.38 -35.24 45.96
CA ASN A 412 -3.48 -36.19 45.83
C ASN A 412 -3.01 -37.64 46.00
N ASN A 413 -1.93 -38.05 45.34
CA ASN A 413 -1.39 -39.42 45.37
C ASN A 413 0.15 -39.40 45.37
N PRO A 414 0.82 -39.15 46.51
CA PRO A 414 2.26 -38.90 46.54
C PRO A 414 3.10 -40.12 46.15
N GLN A 415 2.66 -41.34 46.49
CA GLN A 415 3.41 -42.56 46.20
C GLN A 415 3.51 -42.85 44.70
N ASP A 416 2.36 -42.91 44.01
CA ASP A 416 2.30 -43.14 42.56
C ASP A 416 2.98 -42.00 41.81
N PHE A 417 2.77 -40.75 42.25
CA PHE A 417 3.43 -39.59 41.67
C PHE A 417 4.95 -39.69 41.73
N ILE A 418 5.55 -40.02 42.89
CA ILE A 418 7.01 -40.16 43.01
C ILE A 418 7.52 -41.26 42.07
N GLN A 419 6.81 -42.39 41.98
CA GLN A 419 7.21 -43.47 41.10
C GLN A 419 7.19 -43.05 39.62
N ASP A 420 6.13 -42.36 39.19
CA ASP A 420 6.02 -41.86 37.82
C ASP A 420 6.99 -40.73 37.53
N TRP A 421 7.27 -39.86 38.51
CA TRP A 421 8.27 -38.81 38.40
C TRP A 421 9.67 -39.39 38.21
N LEU A 422 10.06 -40.42 38.99
CA LEU A 422 11.35 -41.11 38.82
C LEU A 422 11.47 -41.77 37.44
N LYS A 423 10.40 -42.41 36.95
CA LYS A 423 10.35 -42.98 35.59
C LYS A 423 10.52 -41.88 34.53
N SER A 424 9.83 -40.74 34.68
CA SER A 424 9.93 -39.61 33.76
C SER A 424 11.34 -39.02 33.74
N GLN A 425 11.91 -38.70 34.90
CA GLN A 425 13.27 -38.14 35.00
C GLN A 425 14.33 -39.09 34.44
N SER A 426 14.19 -40.41 34.67
CA SER A 426 15.08 -41.41 34.07
C SER A 426 14.98 -41.43 32.55
N ARG A 427 13.77 -41.34 31.99
CA ARG A 427 13.53 -41.26 30.54
C ARG A 427 14.12 -39.98 29.95
N ASP A 428 13.86 -38.83 30.57
CA ASP A 428 14.35 -37.54 30.09
C ASP A 428 15.88 -37.48 30.11
N LEU A 429 16.50 -38.03 31.16
CA LEU A 429 17.96 -38.15 31.23
C LEU A 429 18.52 -39.04 30.12
N LYS A 430 17.88 -40.19 29.83
CA LYS A 430 18.28 -41.07 28.72
C LYS A 430 18.20 -40.35 27.37
N ILE A 431 17.15 -39.55 27.14
CA ILE A 431 16.99 -38.75 25.93
C ILE A 431 18.07 -37.67 25.84
N MET A 432 18.37 -36.97 26.93
CA MET A 432 19.38 -35.90 26.93
C MET A 432 20.82 -36.40 26.76
N THR A 433 21.09 -37.65 27.13
CA THR A 433 22.44 -38.24 27.14
C THR A 433 22.65 -39.25 26.01
N ASP A 434 21.65 -39.46 25.15
CA ASP A 434 21.59 -40.53 24.14
C ASP A 434 21.88 -41.94 24.69
N VAL A 435 21.73 -42.13 26.01
CA VAL A 435 21.92 -43.43 26.67
C VAL A 435 20.70 -44.29 26.40
N SER A 436 20.81 -45.11 25.35
CA SER A 436 19.72 -45.97 24.86
C SER A 436 19.57 -47.26 25.68
N ARG A 437 20.54 -47.56 26.55
CA ARG A 437 20.68 -48.85 27.22
C ARG A 437 19.95 -48.84 28.57
N ASN A 438 19.12 -49.85 28.84
CA ASN A 438 18.50 -50.03 30.15
C ASN A 438 19.12 -51.23 30.88
N PRO A 439 20.27 -51.04 31.56
CA PRO A 439 21.06 -52.15 32.10
C PRO A 439 20.30 -53.02 33.11
N GLU A 440 19.29 -52.46 33.79
CA GLU A 440 18.46 -53.21 34.73
C GLU A 440 17.45 -54.15 34.05
N GLU A 441 16.92 -53.77 32.89
CA GLU A 441 16.06 -54.68 32.12
C GLU A 441 16.89 -55.77 31.44
N GLU A 442 18.05 -55.42 30.90
CA GLU A 442 18.96 -56.37 30.24
C GLU A 442 19.58 -57.41 31.18
N ARG A 443 19.52 -57.18 32.50
CA ARG A 443 19.91 -58.16 33.51
C ARG A 443 18.87 -59.25 33.74
N ARG A 444 17.62 -59.01 33.36
CA ARG A 444 16.50 -59.92 33.59
C ARG A 444 16.35 -60.91 32.45
N ALA A 445 16.07 -62.17 32.78
CA ALA A 445 15.95 -63.23 31.77
C ALA A 445 14.78 -62.96 30.80
N GLU A 446 13.69 -62.35 31.30
CA GLU A 446 12.49 -62.00 30.52
C GLU A 446 12.78 -61.04 29.36
N PHE A 447 13.85 -60.23 29.47
CA PHE A 447 14.26 -59.33 28.40
C PHE A 447 14.67 -60.08 27.13
N TYR A 448 15.24 -61.28 27.27
CA TYR A 448 15.69 -62.10 26.13
C TYR A 448 14.62 -63.09 25.64
N GLN A 449 13.43 -63.10 26.22
CA GLN A 449 12.29 -63.92 25.77
C GLN A 449 11.43 -63.22 24.70
N GLN A 450 11.88 -62.07 24.21
CA GLN A 450 11.16 -61.26 23.23
C GLN A 450 11.32 -61.82 21.80
N SER A 451 10.36 -61.50 20.92
CA SER A 451 10.35 -61.99 19.53
C SER A 451 11.60 -61.62 18.72
N TRP A 452 12.25 -60.50 19.06
CA TRP A 452 13.50 -60.07 18.41
C TRP A 452 14.70 -60.96 18.76
N ALA A 453 14.65 -61.75 19.84
CA ALA A 453 15.81 -62.48 20.33
C ALA A 453 16.32 -63.53 19.33
N HIS A 454 15.42 -64.28 18.70
CA HIS A 454 15.78 -65.30 17.71
C HIS A 454 16.50 -64.68 16.50
N GLU A 455 15.97 -63.58 15.97
CA GLU A 455 16.60 -62.85 14.86
C GLU A 455 17.94 -62.23 15.28
N ALA A 456 18.01 -61.63 16.48
CA ALA A 456 19.23 -61.03 17.00
C ALA A 456 20.36 -62.06 17.18
N VAL A 457 20.05 -63.27 17.67
CA VAL A 457 21.01 -64.37 17.76
C VAL A 457 21.48 -64.79 16.37
N GLY A 458 20.57 -64.92 15.40
CA GLY A 458 20.93 -65.23 14.01
C GLY A 458 21.89 -64.20 13.40
N ARG A 459 21.58 -62.90 13.55
CA ARG A 459 22.45 -61.80 13.11
C ARG A 459 23.80 -61.81 13.83
N HIS A 460 23.80 -62.07 15.13
CA HIS A 460 25.03 -62.16 15.93
C HIS A 460 25.93 -63.31 15.48
N ILE A 461 25.36 -64.52 15.31
CA ILE A 461 26.10 -65.70 14.84
C ILE A 461 26.66 -65.45 13.45
N PHE A 462 25.86 -64.92 12.52
CA PHE A 462 26.34 -64.57 11.18
C PHE A 462 27.52 -63.60 11.22
N ALA A 463 27.40 -62.51 11.98
CA ALA A 463 28.47 -61.53 12.14
C ALA A 463 29.73 -62.17 12.77
N LYS A 464 29.55 -63.05 13.77
CA LYS A 464 30.67 -63.75 14.42
C LYS A 464 31.37 -64.73 13.49
N VAL A 465 30.63 -65.44 12.65
CA VAL A 465 31.18 -66.33 11.63
C VAL A 465 31.97 -65.54 10.60
N GLN A 466 31.45 -64.42 10.10
CA GLN A 466 32.20 -63.55 9.17
C GLN A 466 33.46 -62.98 9.82
N GLN A 467 33.39 -62.55 11.08
CA GLN A 467 34.56 -62.10 11.84
C GLN A 467 35.63 -63.20 11.92
N ARG A 468 35.25 -64.42 12.32
CA ARG A 468 36.19 -65.55 12.39
C ARG A 468 36.76 -65.94 11.05
N ARG A 469 35.95 -65.86 9.98
CA ARG A 469 36.41 -66.08 8.61
C ARG A 469 37.44 -65.05 8.19
N GLN A 470 37.20 -63.77 8.45
CA GLN A 470 38.16 -62.69 8.18
C GLN A 470 39.45 -62.85 8.99
N GLU A 471 39.35 -63.23 10.27
CA GLU A 471 40.52 -63.54 11.11
C GLU A 471 41.34 -64.69 10.52
N LEU A 472 40.69 -65.76 10.06
CA LEU A 472 41.35 -66.91 9.42
C LEU A 472 41.95 -66.54 8.06
N GLU A 473 41.23 -65.80 7.21
CA GLU A 473 41.73 -65.30 5.92
C GLU A 473 42.95 -64.38 6.13
N HIS A 474 42.94 -63.56 7.18
CA HIS A 474 44.07 -62.71 7.57
C HIS A 474 45.27 -63.53 8.07
N VAL A 475 45.05 -64.53 8.93
CA VAL A 475 46.12 -65.41 9.45
C VAL A 475 46.71 -66.32 8.37
N LEU A 476 45.90 -66.76 7.41
CA LEU A 476 46.32 -67.63 6.30
C LEU A 476 46.89 -66.84 5.11
N GLY A 477 46.90 -65.50 5.17
CA GLY A 477 47.46 -64.64 4.12
C GLY A 477 46.66 -64.62 2.81
N ILE A 478 45.42 -65.10 2.81
CA ILE A 478 44.58 -65.20 1.62
C ILE A 478 43.82 -63.87 1.46
N ARG A 479 44.43 -62.90 0.77
CA ARG A 479 43.68 -61.78 0.19
C ARG A 479 43.10 -62.23 -1.15
N LEU A 480 41.82 -62.57 -1.17
CA LEU A 480 41.07 -62.63 -2.42
C LEU A 480 40.84 -61.18 -2.87
N THR A 481 41.50 -60.79 -3.97
CA THR A 481 41.19 -59.58 -4.75
C THR A 481 39.82 -59.65 -5.37
#